data_AF-A0A556PMW1-F1
#
_entry.id   AF-A0A556PMW1-F1
#
_cell.length_a   1.000
_cell.length_b   1.000
_cell.length_c   1.000
_cell.angle_alpha   90.00
_cell.angle_beta   90.00
_cell.angle_gamma   90.00
#
_symmetry.space_group_name_H-M   'P 1'
#
loop_
_entity.id
_entity.type
_entity.pdbx_description
1 polymer ?
#
loop_
_entity_poly.entity_id
_entity_poly.type
_entity_poly.pdbx_seq_one_letter_code
_entity_poly.pdbx_strand_id
1 'polypeptide(L)'
;MVPISMKEYLRKVEGSKAKKAEVKASIQAAVKDKKKGVTCIICDQPIWAIGAGTMDQNMCFTCMTGEADSPEDYEIDTVCP
;
A
#
# COMPACT_ATOMS: atom_id res chain seq x y z
N MET A 1 5.96 3.50 -8.99
CA MET A 1 4.57 3.14 -8.69
C MET A 1 3.62 3.98 -9.52
N VAL A 2 2.48 3.41 -9.89
CA VAL A 2 1.39 4.07 -10.62
C VAL A 2 0.33 4.54 -9.61
N PRO A 3 -0.03 5.83 -9.58
CA PRO A 3 -1.06 6.32 -8.67
C PRO A 3 -2.44 5.74 -9.03
N ILE A 4 -3.17 5.25 -8.03
CA ILE A 4 -4.54 4.73 -8.18
C ILE A 4 -5.41 5.22 -7.02
N SER A 5 -6.69 5.48 -7.28
CA SER A 5 -7.63 5.75 -6.18
C SER A 5 -7.96 4.46 -5.41
N MET A 6 -8.26 4.58 -4.12
CA MET A 6 -8.74 3.46 -3.30
C MET A 6 -9.93 2.74 -3.96
N LYS A 7 -10.85 3.50 -4.58
CA LYS A 7 -12.03 2.94 -5.24
C LYS A 7 -11.66 2.05 -6.44
N GLU A 8 -10.76 2.52 -7.30
CA GLU A 8 -10.31 1.75 -8.46
C GLU A 8 -9.49 0.53 -8.05
N TYR A 9 -8.64 0.66 -7.02
CA TYR A 9 -7.89 -0.50 -6.49
C TYR A 9 -8.83 -1.60 -5.98
N LEU A 10 -9.85 -1.25 -5.19
CA LEU A 10 -10.83 -2.22 -4.67
C LEU A 10 -11.68 -2.90 -5.75
N ARG A 11 -11.79 -2.32 -6.96
CA ARG A 11 -12.42 -3.00 -8.09
C ARG A 11 -11.55 -4.15 -8.60
N LYS A 12 -10.23 -4.00 -8.55
CA LYS A 12 -9.24 -5.02 -8.94
C LYS A 12 -9.07 -6.13 -7.89
N VAL A 13 -9.41 -5.86 -6.62
CA VAL A 13 -9.38 -6.89 -5.56
C VAL A 13 -10.46 -7.94 -5.81
N GLU A 14 -10.06 -9.21 -5.87
CA GLU A 14 -10.99 -10.34 -5.98
C GLU A 14 -11.50 -10.81 -4.62
N GLY A 15 -12.78 -11.21 -4.58
CA GLY A 15 -13.44 -11.81 -3.43
C GLY A 15 -14.73 -11.11 -2.99
N SER A 16 -15.21 -11.48 -1.81
CA SER A 16 -16.49 -11.01 -1.26
C SER A 16 -16.46 -9.51 -0.91
N LYS A 17 -17.64 -8.90 -0.75
CA LYS A 17 -17.76 -7.52 -0.26
C LYS A 17 -17.08 -7.33 1.12
N ALA A 18 -17.15 -8.34 1.99
CA ALA A 18 -16.50 -8.32 3.30
C ALA A 18 -14.97 -8.25 3.17
N LYS A 19 -14.38 -9.08 2.31
CA LYS A 19 -12.93 -9.05 2.02
C LYS A 19 -12.49 -7.69 1.45
N LYS A 20 -13.27 -7.12 0.53
CA LYS A 20 -12.98 -5.76 0.00
C LYS A 20 -13.04 -4.69 1.09
N ALA A 21 -13.96 -4.81 2.05
CA ALA A 21 -14.07 -3.87 3.16
C ALA A 21 -12.87 -4.00 4.13
N GLU A 22 -12.42 -5.22 4.40
CA GLU A 22 -11.22 -5.51 5.19
C GLU A 22 -9.96 -4.94 4.53
N VAL A 23 -9.72 -5.27 3.26
CA VAL A 23 -8.59 -4.72 2.48
C VAL A 23 -8.62 -3.19 2.46
N LYS A 24 -9.80 -2.59 2.29
CA LYS A 24 -9.96 -1.13 2.37
C LYS A 24 -9.52 -0.59 3.73
N ALA A 25 -9.93 -1.22 4.83
CA ALA A 25 -9.60 -0.76 6.18
C ALA A 25 -8.10 -0.83 6.44
N SER A 26 -7.45 -1.94 6.05
CA SER A 26 -6.00 -2.12 6.24
C SER A 26 -5.18 -1.13 5.40
N ILE A 27 -5.53 -0.94 4.13
CA ILE A 27 -4.85 0.08 3.29
C ILE A 27 -5.11 1.49 3.84
N GLN A 28 -6.31 1.79 4.37
CA GLN A 28 -6.57 3.08 5.02
C GLN A 28 -5.72 3.30 6.27
N ALA A 29 -5.43 2.26 7.05
CA ALA A 29 -4.52 2.34 8.18
C ALA A 29 -3.09 2.64 7.69
N ALA A 30 -2.60 1.89 6.71
CA ALA A 30 -1.27 2.11 6.11
C ALA A 30 -1.12 3.51 5.48
N VAL A 31 -2.17 4.03 4.82
CA VAL A 31 -2.18 5.41 4.29
C VAL A 31 -2.05 6.44 5.43
N LYS A 32 -2.71 6.23 6.57
CA LYS A 32 -2.58 7.13 7.73
C LYS A 32 -1.18 7.06 8.31
N ASP A 33 -0.59 5.87 8.41
CA ASP A 33 0.75 5.67 8.95
C ASP A 33 1.80 6.33 8.05
N LYS A 34 1.69 6.13 6.73
CA LYS A 34 2.54 6.82 5.75
C LYS A 34 2.44 8.34 5.87
N LYS A 35 1.23 8.89 6.01
CA LYS A 35 1.00 10.34 6.21
C LYS A 35 1.57 10.86 7.53
N LYS A 36 1.70 10.01 8.55
CA LYS A 36 2.36 10.35 9.83
C LYS A 36 3.88 10.22 9.76
N GLY A 37 4.44 9.79 8.64
CA GLY A 37 5.88 9.58 8.48
C GLY A 37 6.38 8.26 9.06
N VAL A 38 5.50 7.27 9.26
CA VAL A 38 5.95 5.91 9.58
C VAL A 38 6.78 5.36 8.42
N THR A 39 7.92 4.77 8.75
CA THR A 39 8.93 4.28 7.80
C THR A 39 8.99 2.76 7.77
N CYS A 40 9.69 2.24 6.76
CA CYS A 40 9.99 0.83 6.59
C CYS A 40 10.77 0.30 7.79
N ILE A 41 10.29 -0.78 8.41
CA ILE A 41 10.93 -1.42 9.56
C ILE A 41 12.33 -2.00 9.27
N ILE A 42 12.75 -2.07 8.00
CA ILE A 42 14.04 -2.64 7.59
C ILE A 42 15.06 -1.55 7.19
N CYS A 43 14.62 -0.47 6.54
CA CYS A 43 15.52 0.45 5.84
C CYS A 43 15.15 1.93 5.96
N ASP A 44 14.17 2.27 6.80
CA ASP A 44 13.70 3.64 7.07
C ASP A 44 13.15 4.42 5.86
N GLN A 45 13.00 3.78 4.69
CA GLN A 45 12.34 4.39 3.53
C GLN A 45 10.83 4.56 3.76
N PRO A 46 10.14 5.48 3.06
CA PRO A 46 8.68 5.58 3.12
C PRO A 46 8.01 4.24 2.81
N ILE A 47 6.99 3.86 3.60
CA ILE A 47 6.26 2.61 3.37
C ILE A 47 5.51 2.63 2.04
N TRP A 48 5.24 1.45 1.49
CA TRP A 48 4.33 1.27 0.37
C TRP A 48 2.94 0.96 0.92
N ALA A 49 1.98 1.89 0.83
CA ALA A 49 0.75 1.80 1.61
C ALA A 49 -0.16 0.65 1.15
N ILE A 50 -0.23 0.38 -0.15
CA ILE A 50 -0.98 -0.78 -0.67
C ILE A 50 -0.36 -2.10 -0.18
N GLY A 51 0.96 -2.26 -0.31
CA GLY A 51 1.66 -3.46 0.17
C GLY A 51 1.54 -3.62 1.67
N ALA A 52 1.80 -2.56 2.43
CA ALA A 52 1.74 -2.56 3.88
C ALA A 52 0.35 -2.90 4.41
N GLY A 53 -0.71 -2.36 3.80
CA GLY A 53 -2.08 -2.73 4.15
C GLY A 53 -2.47 -4.15 3.74
N THR A 54 -1.82 -4.74 2.74
CA THR A 54 -2.12 -6.10 2.26
C THR A 54 -1.41 -7.16 3.11
N MET A 55 -0.17 -6.89 3.51
CA MET A 55 0.68 -7.80 4.29
C MET A 55 0.67 -7.52 5.80
N ASP A 56 -0.02 -6.46 6.23
CA ASP A 56 -0.04 -5.95 7.61
C ASP A 56 1.37 -5.70 8.19
N GLN A 57 2.24 -5.13 7.35
CA GLN A 57 3.64 -4.86 7.68
C GLN A 57 4.08 -3.51 7.11
N ASN A 58 4.62 -2.62 7.96
CA ASN A 58 5.14 -1.32 7.55
C ASN A 58 6.47 -1.47 6.81
N MET A 59 6.41 -1.90 5.55
CA MET A 59 7.55 -2.11 4.67
C MET A 59 7.45 -1.23 3.41
N CYS A 60 8.61 -0.80 2.90
CA CYS A 60 8.69 -0.19 1.58
C CYS A 60 8.58 -1.25 0.47
N PHE A 61 8.36 -0.79 -0.76
CA PHE A 61 8.23 -1.66 -1.94
C PHE A 61 9.43 -2.60 -2.08
N THR A 62 10.65 -2.07 -2.15
CA THR A 62 11.87 -2.87 -2.36
C THR A 62 12.11 -3.91 -1.27
N CYS A 63 11.83 -3.60 -0.01
CA CYS A 63 11.96 -4.59 1.06
C CYS A 63 10.89 -5.68 0.98
N MET A 64 9.71 -5.37 0.44
CA MET A 64 8.60 -6.30 0.32
C MET A 64 8.75 -7.22 -0.90
N THR A 65 9.23 -6.71 -2.03
CA THR A 65 9.31 -7.44 -3.31
C THR A 65 10.71 -7.90 -3.67
N GLY A 66 11.74 -7.24 -3.14
CA GLY A 66 13.13 -7.40 -3.57
C GLY A 66 13.47 -6.63 -4.86
N GLU A 67 12.53 -5.88 -5.42
CA GLU A 67 12.68 -5.16 -6.69
C GLU A 67 13.14 -3.71 -6.48
N ALA A 68 13.97 -3.21 -7.38
CA ALA A 68 14.54 -1.86 -7.28
C ALA A 68 13.54 -0.77 -7.72
N ASP A 69 12.65 -1.10 -8.63
CA ASP A 69 11.76 -0.18 -9.32
C ASP A 69 10.35 -0.78 -9.45
N SER A 70 9.35 0.10 -9.58
CA SER A 70 7.92 -0.24 -9.45
C SER A 70 7.06 0.42 -10.55
N PRO A 71 7.45 0.37 -11.84
CA PRO A 71 6.73 1.10 -12.88
C PRO A 71 5.31 0.57 -13.12
N GLU A 72 5.03 -0.68 -12.75
CA GLU A 72 3.73 -1.34 -12.97
C GLU A 72 2.90 -1.50 -11.69
N ASP A 73 3.51 -1.33 -10.51
CA ASP A 73 2.85 -1.49 -9.23
C ASP A 73 2.08 -0.26 -8.79
N TYR A 74 0.91 -0.49 -8.20
CA TYR A 74 0.05 0.60 -7.77
C TYR A 74 0.45 1.18 -6.40
N GLU A 75 0.17 2.45 -6.20
CA GLU A 75 0.13 3.11 -4.88
C GLU A 75 -1.09 4.02 -4.78
N ILE A 76 -1.62 4.23 -3.57
CA ILE A 76 -2.75 5.13 -3.37
C ILE A 76 -2.35 6.56 -3.75
N ASP A 77 -3.13 7.17 -4.64
CA ASP A 77 -2.94 8.51 -5.19
C ASP A 77 -2.60 9.58 -4.12
N THR A 78 -3.25 9.58 -2.96
CA THR A 78 -3.01 10.58 -1.90
C THR A 78 -1.68 10.43 -1.16
N VAL A 79 -0.90 9.37 -1.43
CA VAL A 79 0.41 9.10 -0.82
C VAL A 79 1.42 8.54 -1.84
N CYS A 80 1.09 8.60 -3.13
CA CYS A 80 2.03 8.24 -4.18
C CYS A 80 3.16 9.29 -4.20
N PRO A 81 4.45 8.87 -4.19
CA PRO A 81 5.59 9.78 -4.26
C PRO A 81 5.58 10.66 -5.51
#